data_AF-A0A7S2NBG2-F1
#
_entry.id   AF-A0A7S2NBG2-F1
#
_cell.length_a   1.000
_cell.length_b   1.000
_cell.length_c   1.000
_cell.angle_alpha   90.00
_cell.angle_beta   90.00
_cell.angle_gamma   90.00
#
_symmetry.space_group_name_H-M   'P 1'
#
loop_
_entity.id
_entity.type
_entity.pdbx_description
1 polymer ?
#
loop_
_entity_poly.entity_id
_entity_poly.type
_entity_poly.pdbx_seq_one_letter_code
_entity_poly.pdbx_strand_id
1 'polypeptide(L)'
;QSVEVRLSQQGKPCDLTLRVGDYSYMEELTQALWNGMTPMISYWKSKDLQWLDGAGVDEQGFCTDETQSCSDSIRLSDFSVTPMQPGPSRDRVYCADVGENCRTASCCRTPGRQCYER
;
A
#
# COMPACT_ATOMS: atom_id res chain seq x y z
N GLN A 1 10.44 -0.47 2.56
CA GLN A 1 9.63 0.72 2.90
C GLN A 1 8.17 0.33 2.77
N SER A 2 7.25 1.00 3.47
CA SER A 2 5.81 0.68 3.38
C SER A 2 4.97 1.94 3.46
N VAL A 3 3.76 1.88 2.90
CA VAL A 3 2.71 2.90 3.07
C VAL A 3 1.52 2.21 3.71
N GLU A 4 0.97 2.80 4.77
CA GLU A 4 -0.29 2.36 5.37
C GLU A 4 -1.34 3.45 5.14
N VAL A 5 -2.48 3.04 4.60
CA VAL A 5 -3.63 3.90 4.30
C VAL A 5 -4.77 3.42 5.17
N ARG A 6 -5.33 4.33 5.97
CA ARG A 6 -6.56 4.10 6.73
C ARG A 6 -7.66 5.01 6.21
N LEU A 7 -8.81 4.43 5.89
CA LEU A 7 -10.01 5.14 5.48
C LEU A 7 -11.10 4.91 6.52
N SER A 8 -11.71 5.98 7.00
CA SER A 8 -12.84 5.96 7.91
C SER A 8 -13.90 6.98 7.48
N GLN A 9 -15.17 6.69 7.75
CA GLN A 9 -16.28 7.60 7.48
C GLN A 9 -17.11 7.83 8.74
N GLN A 10 -17.43 9.09 9.01
CA GLN A 10 -18.24 9.47 10.17
C GLN A 10 -19.63 8.83 10.10
N GLY A 11 -20.03 8.12 11.16
CA GLY A 11 -21.33 7.46 11.25
C GLY A 11 -21.42 6.11 10.51
N LYS A 12 -20.31 5.59 9.96
CA LYS A 12 -20.23 4.25 9.38
C LYS A 12 -19.28 3.36 10.21
N PRO A 13 -19.60 2.07 10.40
CA PRO A 13 -18.80 1.17 11.23
C PRO A 13 -17.57 0.57 10.52
N CYS A 14 -17.32 0.93 9.24
CA CYS A 14 -16.25 0.35 8.44
C CYS A 14 -15.00 1.23 8.41
N ASP A 15 -13.97 0.80 9.12
CA ASP A 15 -12.60 1.29 8.94
C ASP A 15 -11.87 0.33 7.99
N LEU A 16 -11.37 0.85 6.87
CA LEU A 16 -10.55 0.10 5.93
C LEU A 16 -9.08 0.43 6.17
N THR A 17 -8.25 -0.59 6.28
CA THR A 17 -6.79 -0.44 6.41
C THR A 17 -6.11 -1.20 5.29
N LEU A 18 -5.35 -0.49 4.46
CA LEU A 18 -4.52 -1.04 3.41
C LEU A 18 -3.06 -0.80 3.77
N ARG A 19 -2.27 -1.88 3.84
CA ARG A 19 -0.82 -1.78 4.02
C ARG A 19 -0.12 -2.26 2.75
N VAL A 20 0.58 -1.34 2.09
CA VAL A 20 1.43 -1.65 0.95
C VAL A 20 2.85 -1.82 1.47
N GLY A 21 3.23 -3.10 1.68
CA GLY A 21 4.39 -3.48 2.50
C GLY A 21 5.69 -3.79 1.76
N ASP A 22 5.68 -3.85 0.42
CA ASP A 22 6.78 -4.47 -0.33
C ASP A 22 7.29 -3.61 -1.49
N TYR A 23 7.69 -2.38 -1.17
CA TYR A 23 8.41 -1.51 -2.10
C TYR A 23 9.88 -1.93 -2.31
N SER A 24 10.29 -3.08 -1.76
CA SER A 24 11.66 -3.60 -1.75
C SER A 24 12.26 -3.79 -3.15
N TYR A 25 11.43 -3.83 -4.19
CA TYR A 25 11.81 -3.93 -5.61
C TYR A 25 11.30 -2.78 -6.47
N MET A 26 10.86 -1.67 -5.85
CA MET A 26 10.39 -0.46 -6.55
C MET A 26 11.37 0.69 -6.33
N GLU A 27 12.62 0.50 -6.78
CA GLU A 27 13.69 1.49 -6.62
C GLU A 27 13.30 2.86 -7.20
N GLU A 28 12.72 2.86 -8.40
CA GLU A 28 12.27 4.09 -9.07
C GLU A 28 11.20 4.83 -8.27
N LEU A 29 10.19 4.11 -7.77
CA LEU A 29 9.15 4.71 -6.95
C LEU A 29 9.69 5.20 -5.59
N THR A 30 10.61 4.43 -5.00
CA THR A 30 11.30 4.81 -3.77
C THR A 30 12.07 6.12 -3.95
N GLN A 31 12.78 6.24 -5.07
CA GLN A 31 13.53 7.45 -5.40
C GLN A 31 12.61 8.63 -5.69
N ALA A 32 11.48 8.41 -6.37
CA ALA A 32 10.48 9.46 -6.60
C ALA A 32 9.89 9.99 -5.29
N LEU A 33 9.54 9.10 -4.35
CA LEU A 33 9.08 9.48 -3.01
C LEU A 33 10.17 10.25 -2.24
N TRP A 34 11.43 9.80 -2.34
CA TRP A 34 12.57 10.44 -1.68
C TRP A 34 12.87 11.85 -2.21
N ASN A 35 12.71 12.05 -3.51
CA ASN A 35 12.91 13.36 -4.16
C ASN A 35 11.77 14.36 -3.87
N GLY A 36 10.71 13.90 -3.20
CA GLY A 36 9.53 14.69 -2.90
C GLY A 36 8.50 14.66 -4.01
N MET A 37 7.23 14.54 -3.61
CA MET A 37 6.08 14.51 -4.51
C MET A 37 5.03 15.51 -4.04
N THR A 38 4.22 16.01 -4.97
CA THR A 38 3.08 16.88 -4.65
C THR A 38 1.83 16.03 -4.41
N PRO A 39 1.16 16.14 -3.25
CA PRO A 39 -0.10 15.44 -3.03
C PRO A 39 -1.19 16.00 -3.96
N MET A 40 -1.92 15.12 -4.64
CA MET A 40 -3.03 15.49 -5.53
C MET A 40 -4.33 14.88 -5.01
N ILE A 41 -5.36 15.70 -4.87
CA ILE A 41 -6.69 15.30 -4.42
C ILE A 41 -7.67 15.66 -5.54
N SER A 42 -8.44 14.68 -6.02
CA SER A 42 -9.43 14.88 -7.07
C SER A 42 -10.72 14.13 -6.74
N TYR A 43 -11.84 14.69 -7.19
CA TYR A 43 -13.16 14.07 -7.12
C TYR A 43 -13.79 14.15 -8.50
N TRP A 44 -14.21 13.00 -9.03
CA TRP A 44 -14.71 12.87 -10.40
C TRP A 44 -15.65 11.68 -10.51
N LYS A 45 -16.51 11.70 -11.54
CA LYS A 45 -17.39 10.59 -11.91
C LYS A 45 -17.23 10.25 -13.38
N SER A 46 -17.34 8.98 -13.74
CA SER A 46 -17.33 8.46 -15.10
C SER A 46 -18.17 7.18 -15.17
N LYS A 47 -18.60 6.78 -16.36
CA LYS A 47 -19.21 5.46 -16.59
C LYS A 47 -18.16 4.33 -16.59
N ASP A 48 -16.90 4.71 -16.77
CA ASP A 48 -15.77 3.80 -16.93
C ASP A 48 -14.97 3.69 -15.62
N LEU A 49 -15.66 3.67 -14.48
CA LEU A 49 -15.07 3.50 -13.14
C LEU A 49 -15.15 2.07 -12.61
N GLN A 50 -15.74 1.14 -13.37
CA GLN A 50 -15.90 -0.27 -12.97
C GLN A 50 -14.58 -1.00 -12.67
N TRP A 51 -13.43 -0.49 -13.13
CA TRP A 51 -12.12 -1.04 -12.75
C TRP A 51 -11.78 -0.80 -11.27
N LEU A 52 -12.42 0.20 -10.64
CA LEU A 52 -12.20 0.59 -9.25
C LEU A 52 -13.19 -0.11 -8.30
N ASP A 53 -14.48 -0.12 -8.65
CA ASP A 53 -15.56 -0.57 -7.75
C ASP A 53 -16.60 -1.50 -8.41
N GLY A 54 -16.44 -1.78 -9.70
CA GLY A 54 -17.25 -2.75 -10.43
C GLY A 54 -16.94 -4.19 -10.03
N ALA A 55 -17.55 -5.15 -10.71
CA ALA A 55 -17.50 -6.57 -10.35
C ALA A 55 -16.08 -7.17 -10.20
N GLY A 56 -15.07 -6.54 -10.81
CA GLY A 56 -13.71 -7.06 -10.81
C GLY A 56 -13.56 -8.34 -11.63
N VAL A 57 -12.35 -8.88 -11.68
CA VAL A 57 -12.06 -10.15 -12.36
C VAL A 57 -12.60 -11.37 -11.61
N ASP A 58 -12.92 -11.20 -10.34
CA ASP A 58 -13.42 -12.22 -9.42
C ASP A 58 -14.94 -12.17 -9.24
N GLU A 59 -15.64 -11.31 -10.00
CA GLU A 59 -17.08 -11.11 -10.02
C GLU A 59 -17.71 -10.79 -8.65
N GLN A 60 -16.91 -10.32 -7.69
CA GLN A 60 -17.34 -10.07 -6.30
C GLN A 60 -17.59 -8.59 -5.97
N GLY A 61 -17.32 -7.69 -6.91
CA GLY A 61 -17.55 -6.26 -6.71
C GLY A 61 -19.04 -5.90 -6.58
N PHE A 62 -19.33 -4.92 -5.74
CA PHE A 62 -20.69 -4.58 -5.31
C PHE A 62 -21.42 -3.60 -6.25
N CYS A 63 -20.68 -2.82 -7.06
CA CYS A 63 -21.28 -1.82 -7.95
C CYS A 63 -21.55 -2.45 -9.33
N THR A 64 -22.70 -3.10 -9.49
CA THR A 64 -23.08 -3.78 -10.75
C THR A 64 -23.76 -2.86 -11.77
N ASP A 65 -24.36 -1.75 -11.32
CA ASP A 65 -25.00 -0.76 -12.17
C ASP A 65 -24.65 0.66 -11.68
N GLU A 66 -23.98 1.43 -12.54
CA GLU A 66 -23.61 2.82 -12.32
C GLU A 66 -24.85 3.72 -12.43
N THR A 67 -25.67 3.75 -11.37
CA THR A 67 -26.60 4.86 -11.19
C THR A 67 -25.75 6.09 -10.86
N GLN A 68 -25.52 6.96 -11.84
CA GLN A 68 -24.65 8.16 -11.80
C GLN A 68 -25.03 9.25 -10.76
N SER A 69 -25.74 8.88 -9.69
CA SER A 69 -26.15 9.77 -8.60
C SER A 69 -25.03 9.91 -7.56
N CYS A 70 -23.86 10.37 -7.99
CA CYS A 70 -22.84 10.88 -7.06
C CYS A 70 -23.22 12.30 -6.62
N SER A 71 -22.88 12.68 -5.39
CA SER A 71 -23.10 14.04 -4.89
C SER A 71 -22.26 15.06 -5.67
N ASP A 72 -22.74 16.29 -5.84
CA ASP A 72 -21.99 17.32 -6.57
C ASP A 72 -20.72 17.78 -5.83
N SER A 73 -20.61 17.49 -4.54
CA SER A 73 -19.44 17.80 -3.73
C SER A 73 -19.18 16.73 -2.69
N ILE A 74 -17.91 16.66 -2.25
CA ILE A 74 -17.48 15.87 -1.11
C ILE A 74 -16.64 16.76 -0.18
N ARG A 75 -16.54 16.36 1.08
CA ARG A 75 -15.67 17.02 2.06
C ARG A 75 -14.57 16.06 2.47
N LEU A 76 -13.33 16.52 2.32
CA LEU A 76 -12.13 15.83 2.79
C LEU A 76 -11.41 16.78 3.76
N SER A 77 -11.06 16.31 4.95
CA SER A 77 -10.42 17.11 6.00
C SER A 77 -9.39 16.30 6.78
N ASP A 78 -8.66 16.99 7.65
CA ASP A 78 -7.74 16.38 8.63
C ASP A 78 -6.59 15.59 8.01
N PHE A 79 -6.10 16.06 6.85
CA PHE A 79 -4.93 15.51 6.19
C PHE A 79 -3.69 15.64 7.09
N SER A 80 -2.98 14.54 7.26
CA SER A 80 -1.72 14.50 7.98
C SER A 80 -0.75 13.55 7.30
N VAL A 81 0.53 13.92 7.32
CA VAL A 81 1.63 13.05 6.92
C VAL A 81 2.57 12.96 8.09
N THR A 82 2.65 11.78 8.68
CA THR A 82 3.50 11.51 9.83
C THR A 82 4.45 10.37 9.50
N PRO A 83 5.64 10.33 10.10
CA PRO A 83 6.46 9.12 10.07
C PRO A 83 5.60 7.94 10.53
N MET A 84 5.61 6.86 9.75
CA MET A 84 5.02 5.61 10.24
C MET A 84 5.77 5.22 11.50
N GLN A 85 5.05 4.86 12.57
CA GLN A 85 5.71 4.22 13.70
C GLN A 85 6.45 3.00 13.15
N PRO A 86 7.69 2.74 13.59
CA PRO A 86 8.31 1.47 13.30
C PRO A 86 7.33 0.40 13.78
N GLY A 87 6.64 -0.26 12.84
CA GLY A 87 5.89 -1.47 13.15
C GLY A 87 6.83 -2.40 13.92
N PRO A 88 6.31 -3.24 14.83
CA PRO A 88 7.11 -4.02 15.77
C PRO A 88 8.34 -4.51 15.04
N SER A 89 9.47 -3.92 15.43
CA SER A 89 10.69 -4.00 14.67
C SER A 89 10.92 -5.47 14.42
N ARG A 90 10.92 -5.87 13.15
CA ARG A 90 11.63 -7.09 12.75
C ARG A 90 13.15 -6.89 12.92
N ASP A 91 13.60 -6.01 13.81
CA ASP A 91 14.97 -5.87 14.32
C ASP A 91 15.33 -6.99 15.29
N ARG A 92 14.91 -8.22 14.96
CA ARG A 92 15.69 -9.45 15.13
C ARG A 92 15.35 -10.47 14.05
N VAL A 93 15.09 -10.05 12.81
CA VAL A 93 15.32 -10.95 11.69
C VAL A 93 16.84 -11.02 11.57
N TYR A 94 17.41 -12.02 12.22
CA TYR A 94 18.76 -12.46 11.93
C TYR A 94 18.78 -12.82 10.44
N CYS A 95 19.25 -11.89 9.61
CA CYS A 95 19.60 -12.17 8.23
C CYS A 95 21.01 -12.74 8.19
N ALA A 96 21.21 -13.77 7.38
CA ALA A 96 22.49 -14.47 7.28
C ALA A 96 23.57 -13.55 6.68
N ASP A 97 24.77 -13.59 7.27
CA ASP A 97 26.00 -13.03 6.71
C ASP A 97 26.51 -13.89 5.53
N VAL A 98 27.52 -13.37 4.82
CA VAL A 98 28.14 -14.10 3.70
C VAL A 98 28.79 -15.40 4.21
N GLY A 99 28.30 -16.53 3.72
CA GLY A 99 28.80 -17.86 4.09
C GLY A 99 28.03 -18.54 5.23
N GLU A 100 27.04 -17.87 5.83
CA GLU A 100 26.15 -18.48 6.83
C GLU A 100 24.99 -19.25 6.18
N ASN A 101 24.40 -20.19 6.92
CA ASN A 101 23.21 -20.91 6.47
C ASN A 101 21.98 -19.98 6.55
N CYS A 102 21.44 -19.64 5.38
CA CYS A 102 20.30 -18.74 5.24
C CYS A 102 18.92 -19.42 5.29
N ARG A 103 18.84 -20.75 5.53
CA ARG A 103 17.56 -21.49 5.58
C ARG A 103 16.62 -21.00 6.69
N THR A 104 17.16 -20.70 7.87
CA THR A 104 16.36 -20.22 9.01
C THR A 104 16.10 -18.71 8.92
N ALA A 105 17.09 -17.96 8.43
CA ALA A 105 17.04 -16.50 8.29
C ALA A 105 16.07 -16.04 7.19
N SER A 106 15.97 -16.79 6.08
CA SER A 106 15.19 -16.43 4.89
C SER A 106 15.50 -15.05 4.29
N CYS A 107 16.65 -14.46 4.65
CA CYS A 107 17.18 -13.20 4.12
C CYS A 107 18.71 -13.15 4.28
N CYS A 108 19.36 -12.32 3.46
CA CYS A 108 20.79 -12.04 3.53
C CYS A 108 21.02 -10.60 3.98
N ARG A 109 22.06 -10.33 4.79
CA ARG A 109 22.43 -8.97 5.20
C ARG A 109 22.95 -8.11 4.05
N THR A 110 23.62 -8.72 3.08
CA THR A 110 24.14 -7.99 1.91
C THR A 110 23.00 -7.72 0.91
N PRO A 111 22.74 -6.46 0.53
CA PRO A 111 21.77 -6.13 -0.50
C PRO A 111 22.05 -6.86 -1.82
N GLY A 112 20.99 -7.29 -2.51
CA GLY A 112 21.08 -7.93 -3.83
C GLY A 112 21.56 -9.38 -3.84
N ARG A 113 21.83 -10.00 -2.68
CA ARG A 113 22.13 -11.43 -2.58
C ARG A 113 20.87 -12.26 -2.35
N GLN A 114 20.80 -13.41 -3.01
CA GLN A 114 19.77 -14.42 -2.81
C GLN A 114 20.34 -15.63 -2.08
N CYS A 115 19.53 -16.25 -1.23
CA CYS A 115 19.86 -17.52 -0.58
C CYS A 115 19.73 -18.64 -1.62
N TYR A 116 20.80 -19.41 -1.85
CA TYR A 116 20.79 -20.53 -2.79
C TYR A 116 21.01 -21.85 -2.03
N GLU A 117 20.23 -22.88 -2.37
CA GLU A 117 20.45 -24.25 -1.91
C GLU A 117 21.49 -24.94 -2.81
N ARG A 118 22.35 -25.80 -2.23
CA ARG A 118 23.22 -26.69 -3.01
C ARG A 118 22.51 -28.00 -3.27
#